data_AF-A0A348PGE8-F1
#
_entry.id   AF-A0A348PGE8-F1
#
_cell.length_a   1.000
_cell.length_b   1.000
_cell.length_c   1.000
_cell.angle_alpha   90.00
_cell.angle_beta   90.00
_cell.angle_gamma   90.00
#
_symmetry.space_group_name_H-M   'P 1'
#
loop_
_entity.id
_entity.type
_entity.pdbx_description
1 polymer ?
#
loop_
_entity_poly.entity_id
_entity_poly.type
_entity_poly.pdbx_seq_one_letter_code
_entity_poly.pdbx_strand_id
1 'polypeptide(L)'
;MAVGEMQVLPLAHHESCEMTVSPEKGFDMGAGPGKPVTRTVRGGTVGLILDARGRAITVPDAENERRATIQKWLTALRVYE
;
A
#
# COMPACT_ATOMS: atom_id res chain seq x y z
N MET A 1 -4.61 -0.96 -7.03
CA MET A 1 -5.09 -0.73 -5.66
C MET A 1 -5.86 0.55 -5.61
N ALA A 2 -6.95 0.58 -4.85
CA ALA A 2 -7.71 1.78 -4.56
C ALA A 2 -7.11 2.55 -3.38
N VAL A 3 -7.47 3.84 -3.26
CA VAL A 3 -7.18 4.63 -2.07
C VAL A 3 -7.83 3.97 -0.85
N GLY A 4 -7.10 3.88 0.25
CA GLY A 4 -7.54 3.22 1.48
C GLY A 4 -7.13 1.74 1.59
N GLU A 5 -6.58 1.13 0.54
CA GLU A 5 -6.19 -0.28 0.55
C GLU A 5 -4.75 -0.50 1.04
N MET A 6 -4.50 -1.73 1.49
CA MET A 6 -3.15 -2.25 1.72
C MET A 6 -3.00 -3.57 0.98
N GLN A 7 -1.77 -3.91 0.60
CA GLN A 7 -1.46 -5.19 -0.03
C GLN A 7 -0.05 -5.64 0.35
N VAL A 8 0.12 -6.94 0.57
CA VAL A 8 1.45 -7.60 0.64
C VAL A 8 1.72 -8.28 -0.69
N LEU A 9 2.86 -7.95 -1.31
CA LEU A 9 3.41 -8.67 -2.45
C LEU A 9 4.57 -9.57 -1.97
N PRO A 10 4.67 -10.81 -2.49
CA PRO A 10 5.79 -11.68 -2.16
C PRO A 10 7.09 -11.10 -2.75
N LEU A 11 8.05 -10.79 -1.89
CA LEU A 11 9.41 -10.39 -2.26
C LEU A 11 10.32 -10.65 -1.05
N ALA A 12 11.15 -11.69 -1.12
CA ALA A 12 11.94 -12.12 0.03
C ALA A 12 13.02 -11.09 0.42
N HIS A 13 13.47 -11.12 1.67
CA HIS A 13 14.41 -10.12 2.21
C HIS A 13 15.75 -9.96 1.44
N HIS A 14 16.16 -10.99 0.71
CA HIS A 14 17.38 -11.01 -0.10
C HIS A 14 17.11 -10.70 -1.58
N GLU A 15 15.85 -10.57 -1.98
CA GLU A 15 15.45 -10.26 -3.33
C GLU A 15 15.29 -8.75 -3.53
N SER A 16 15.49 -8.31 -4.76
CA SER A 16 15.15 -6.98 -5.22
C SER A 16 14.48 -7.07 -6.57
N CYS A 17 13.56 -6.15 -6.83
CA CYS A 17 12.90 -6.04 -8.13
C CYS A 17 12.86 -4.58 -8.58
N GLU A 18 12.76 -4.37 -9.89
CA GLU A 18 12.37 -3.09 -10.43
C GLU A 18 10.85 -2.96 -10.36
N MET A 19 10.37 -1.93 -9.67
CA MET A 19 8.95 -1.63 -9.54
C MET A 19 8.65 -0.34 -10.27
N THR A 20 7.67 -0.38 -11.16
CA THR A 20 7.08 0.80 -11.79
C THR A 20 5.69 1.03 -11.23
N VAL A 21 5.41 2.24 -10.78
CA VAL A 21 4.06 2.65 -10.35
C VAL A 21 3.54 3.72 -11.28
N SER A 22 2.32 3.51 -11.78
CA SER A 22 1.59 4.44 -12.65
C SER A 22 0.43 5.06 -11.85
N PRO A 23 0.61 6.25 -11.25
CA PRO A 23 -0.43 6.90 -10.47
C PRO A 23 -1.56 7.45 -11.36
N GLU A 24 -2.78 7.48 -10.82
CA GLU A 24 -3.90 8.18 -11.44
C GLU A 24 -3.66 9.70 -11.56
N LYS A 25 -4.41 10.36 -12.43
CA LYS A 25 -4.28 11.82 -12.63
C LYS A 25 -4.47 12.57 -11.31
N GLY A 26 -3.51 13.42 -10.97
CA GLY A 26 -3.55 14.26 -9.76
C GLY A 26 -2.78 13.69 -8.56
N PHE A 27 -2.37 12.43 -8.59
CA PHE A 27 -1.48 11.86 -7.57
C PHE A 27 -0.02 12.13 -7.95
N ASP A 28 0.76 12.67 -7.00
CA ASP A 28 2.20 12.88 -7.16
C ASP A 28 2.98 11.91 -6.26
N MET A 29 3.89 11.16 -6.88
CA MET A 29 4.78 10.19 -6.23
C MET A 29 6.24 10.64 -6.24
N GLY A 30 6.49 11.94 -6.43
CA GLY A 30 7.80 12.58 -6.45
C GLY A 30 8.34 12.90 -7.85
N ALA A 31 7.61 12.59 -8.92
CA ALA A 31 7.97 12.92 -10.32
C ALA A 31 7.03 13.97 -10.95
N GLY A 32 6.04 14.46 -10.21
CA GLY A 32 4.96 15.31 -10.68
C GLY A 32 3.63 14.54 -10.82
N PRO A 33 2.49 15.25 -10.87
CA PRO A 33 1.17 14.62 -10.88
C PRO A 33 0.95 13.67 -12.05
N GLY A 34 0.50 12.45 -11.77
CA GLY A 34 0.18 11.41 -12.76
C GLY A 34 1.40 10.83 -13.49
N LYS A 35 2.63 11.19 -13.10
CA LYS A 35 3.83 10.67 -13.77
C LYS A 35 4.25 9.32 -13.17
N PRO A 36 4.60 8.33 -14.02
CA PRO A 36 5.09 7.06 -13.53
C PRO A 36 6.43 7.21 -12.83
N VAL A 37 6.65 6.38 -11.81
CA VAL A 37 7.91 6.31 -11.05
C VAL A 37 8.43 4.89 -11.09
N THR A 38 9.67 4.72 -11.52
CA THR A 38 10.38 3.44 -11.51
C THR A 38 11.51 3.47 -10.48
N ARG A 39 11.56 2.46 -9.61
CA ARG A 39 12.56 2.31 -8.55
C ARG A 39 12.89 0.84 -8.33
N THR A 40 14.15 0.56 -8.04
CA THR A 40 14.54 -0.73 -7.46
C THR A 40 14.13 -0.76 -6.00
N VAL A 41 13.36 -1.78 -5.62
CA VAL A 41 12.92 -2.02 -4.24
C VAL A 41 13.46 -3.36 -3.75
N ARG A 42 13.73 -3.43 -2.46
CA ARG A 42 14.20 -4.64 -1.78
C ARG A 42 13.07 -5.26 -0.97
N GLY A 43 12.99 -6.57 -0.95
CA GLY A 43 12.03 -7.30 -0.12
C GLY A 43 12.29 -7.15 1.37
N GLY A 44 11.21 -7.30 2.16
CA GLY A 44 11.26 -7.39 3.62
C GLY A 44 11.05 -8.81 4.11
N THR A 45 11.10 -9.00 5.44
CA THR A 45 10.82 -10.30 6.09
C THR A 45 9.46 -10.86 5.70
N VAL A 46 8.46 -9.99 5.53
CA VAL A 46 7.07 -10.35 5.22
C VAL A 46 6.71 -10.09 3.74
N GLY A 47 7.66 -9.69 2.91
CA GLY A 47 7.40 -9.21 1.55
C GLY A 47 7.51 -7.69 1.40
N LEU A 48 6.89 -7.17 0.35
CA LEU A 48 6.76 -5.74 0.06
C LEU A 48 5.33 -5.28 0.40
N ILE A 49 5.21 -4.31 1.32
CA ILE A 49 3.91 -3.73 1.69
C ILE A 49 3.65 -2.49 0.83
N LEU A 50 2.51 -2.50 0.14
CA LEU A 50 1.94 -1.31 -0.50
C LEU A 50 0.89 -0.72 0.46
N ASP A 51 1.09 0.53 0.86
CA ASP A 51 0.21 1.26 1.79
C ASP A 51 -0.44 2.45 1.10
N ALA A 52 -1.71 2.32 0.73
CA ALA A 52 -2.50 3.36 0.09
C ALA A 52 -3.52 4.00 1.06
N ARG A 53 -3.35 3.87 2.39
CA ARG A 53 -4.28 4.43 3.39
C ARG A 53 -4.36 5.96 3.41
N GLY A 54 -3.41 6.62 2.74
CA GLY A 54 -3.27 8.07 2.77
C GLY A 54 -2.51 8.58 3.99
N ARG A 55 -2.12 9.85 3.94
CA ARG A 55 -1.48 10.56 5.06
C ARG A 55 -2.12 11.96 5.18
N ALA A 56 -2.69 12.36 6.32
CA ALA A 56 -2.94 11.55 7.52
C ALA A 56 -3.92 10.37 7.24
N ILE A 57 -3.86 9.33 8.06
CA ILE A 57 -4.77 8.18 7.93
C ILE A 57 -6.15 8.61 8.41
N THR A 58 -7.16 8.43 7.54
CA THR A 58 -8.57 8.70 7.86
C THR A 58 -9.33 7.38 7.96
N VAL A 59 -10.16 7.25 8.99
CA VAL A 59 -11.08 6.10 9.16
C VAL A 59 -12.51 6.61 9.39
N PRO A 60 -13.55 5.81 9.08
CA PRO A 60 -14.93 6.22 9.34
C PRO A 60 -15.22 6.48 10.82
N ASP A 61 -16.12 7.43 11.10
CA ASP A 61 -16.57 7.75 12.46
C ASP A 61 -17.49 6.66 13.03
N ALA A 62 -18.35 6.10 12.18
CA ALA A 62 -19.25 5.01 12.55
C ALA A 62 -18.44 3.77 12.99
N GLU A 63 -18.72 3.27 14.19
CA GLU A 63 -17.91 2.20 14.80
C GLU A 63 -17.82 0.94 13.92
N ASN A 64 -18.95 0.50 13.36
CA ASN A 64 -19.00 -0.69 12.53
C ASN A 64 -18.16 -0.55 11.26
N GLU A 65 -18.21 0.63 10.62
CA GLU A 65 -17.44 0.92 9.41
C GLU A 65 -15.94 1.07 9.69
N ARG A 66 -15.59 1.67 10.84
CA ARG A 66 -14.20 1.74 11.31
C ARG A 66 -13.63 0.35 11.56
N ARG A 67 -14.36 -0.50 12.28
CA ARG A 67 -13.96 -1.89 12.54
C ARG A 67 -13.78 -2.66 11.24
N ALA A 68 -14.74 -2.55 10.31
CA ALA A 68 -14.63 -3.20 9.01
C ALA A 68 -13.40 -2.72 8.22
N THR A 69 -13.10 -1.43 8.23
CA THR A 69 -11.91 -0.85 7.59
C THR A 69 -10.62 -1.41 8.19
N ILE A 70 -10.51 -1.44 9.51
CA ILE A 70 -9.32 -1.98 10.19
C ILE A 70 -9.18 -3.49 9.90
N GLN A 71 -10.27 -4.25 9.94
CA GLN A 71 -10.23 -5.69 9.64
C GLN A 71 -9.76 -5.96 8.20
N LYS A 72 -10.20 -5.16 7.22
CA LYS A 72 -9.71 -5.26 5.84
C LYS A 72 -8.18 -5.11 5.76
N TRP A 73 -7.61 -4.16 6.50
CA TRP A 73 -6.16 -3.96 6.53
C TRP A 73 -5.43 -5.12 7.20
N LEU A 74 -5.94 -5.62 8.33
CA LEU A 74 -5.35 -6.75 9.05
C LEU A 74 -5.34 -8.02 8.20
N THR A 75 -6.44 -8.30 7.49
CA THR A 75 -6.54 -9.42 6.55
C THR A 75 -5.60 -9.23 5.35
N ALA A 76 -5.55 -8.04 4.75
CA ALA A 76 -4.68 -7.76 3.62
C ALA A 76 -3.18 -7.93 3.95
N LEU A 77 -2.81 -7.69 5.20
CA LEU A 77 -1.46 -7.87 5.72
C LEU A 77 -1.21 -9.23 6.40
N ARG A 78 -2.23 -10.08 6.52
CA ARG A 78 -2.13 -11.40 7.18
C ARG A 78 -1.55 -11.33 8.60
N VAL A 79 -1.96 -10.32 9.37
CA VAL A 79 -1.35 -10.02 10.69
C VAL A 79 -1.56 -11.13 11.72
N TYR A 80 -2.65 -11.90 11.59
CA TYR A 80 -3.05 -12.93 12.55
C TYR A 80 -3.24 -14.31 11.89
N GLU A 81 -2.66 -14.54 10.71
CA GLU A 81 -2.62 -15.88 10.08
C GLU A 81 -1.56 -16.79 10.74
#